data_AF-A0AAJ6ZJU7-F1
#
_entry.id   AF-A0AAJ6ZJU7-F1
#
_cell.length_a   1.000
_cell.length_b   1.000
_cell.length_c   1.000
_cell.angle_alpha   90.00
_cell.angle_beta   90.00
_cell.angle_gamma   90.00
#
_symmetry.space_group_name_H-M   'P 1'
#
loop_
_entity.id
_entity.type
_entity.pdbx_description
1 polymer ?
#
loop_
_entity_poly.entity_id
_entity_poly.type
_entity_poly.pdbx_seq_one_letter_code
_entity_poly.pdbx_strand_id
1 'polypeptide(L)'
;MRFLIYILLLVLFVSLYEAKDLVVGTRVNNLLISTEKVVYRAIPLIKRDKDYTFNDPKQRIIKGIIARDLSRSDARATVTQGGLGATNVTIHFQSERGEGLNYLVLIFTKNS
;
A
#
# COMPACT_ATOMS: atom_id res chain seq x y z
N MET A 1 3.40 2.01 41.87
CA MET A 1 2.33 2.83 41.26
C MET A 1 2.87 3.83 40.25
N ARG A 2 3.72 4.81 40.63
CA ARG A 2 4.26 5.83 39.69
C ARG A 2 5.07 5.27 38.51
N PHE A 3 5.94 4.28 38.74
CA PHE A 3 6.76 3.66 37.67
C PHE A 3 5.93 2.90 36.62
N LEU A 4 4.84 2.26 37.05
CA LEU A 4 3.89 1.57 36.16
C LEU A 4 3.17 2.55 35.22
N ILE A 5 2.87 3.77 35.68
CA ILE A 5 2.24 4.81 34.85
C ILE A 5 3.17 5.25 33.71
N TYR A 6 4.47 5.40 33.98
CA TYR A 6 5.44 5.75 32.93
C TYR A 6 5.63 4.62 31.91
N ILE A 7 5.63 3.36 32.35
CA ILE A 7 5.67 2.20 31.42
C ILE A 7 4.40 2.15 30.57
N LEU A 8 3.22 2.37 31.17
CA LEU A 8 1.94 2.37 30.46
C LEU A 8 1.90 3.48 29.38
N LEU A 9 2.36 4.69 29.72
CA LEU A 9 2.46 5.81 28.77
C LEU A 9 3.44 5.49 27.62
N LEU A 10 4.57 4.87 27.92
CA LEU A 10 5.57 4.50 26.90
C LEU A 10 5.03 3.44 25.93
N VAL A 11 4.29 2.45 26.42
CA VAL A 11 3.63 1.43 25.56
C VAL A 11 2.57 2.07 24.66
N LEU A 12 1.80 3.04 25.17
CA LEU A 12 0.76 3.77 24.42
C LEU A 12 1.34 4.59 23.25
N PHE A 13 2.51 5.20 23.42
CA PHE A 13 3.18 5.96 22.36
C PHE A 13 3.73 5.06 21.23
N VAL A 14 4.15 3.83 21.55
CA VAL A 14 4.71 2.90 20.56
C VAL A 14 3.64 2.32 19.64
N SER A 15 2.38 2.21 20.09
CA SER A 15 1.27 1.68 19.28
C SER A 15 0.73 2.62 18.20
N LEU A 16 1.22 3.87 18.10
CA LEU A 16 0.68 4.86 17.16
C LEU A 16 1.24 4.75 15.73
N TYR A 17 2.16 3.82 15.46
CA TYR A 17 2.79 3.68 14.15
C TYR A 17 2.47 2.32 13.53
N GLU A 18 1.30 2.23 12.88
CA GLU A 18 0.95 1.11 12.02
C GLU A 18 0.86 1.60 10.57
N ALA A 19 1.81 1.17 9.72
CA ALA A 19 1.74 1.45 8.29
C ALA A 19 0.75 0.51 7.63
N LYS A 20 -0.20 1.04 6.88
CA LYS A 20 -1.23 0.26 6.19
C LYS A 20 -0.75 -0.17 4.80
N ASP A 21 0.03 -1.26 4.80
CA ASP A 21 0.42 -1.97 3.58
C ASP A 21 -0.77 -2.77 3.01
N LEU A 22 -0.93 -2.76 1.69
CA LEU A 22 -1.83 -3.68 0.99
C LEU A 22 -1.01 -4.85 0.44
N VAL A 23 -1.30 -6.07 0.92
CA VAL A 23 -0.69 -7.31 0.41
C VAL A 23 -1.79 -8.27 0.03
N VAL A 24 -1.88 -8.61 -1.25
CA VAL A 24 -2.91 -9.50 -1.79
C VAL A 24 -2.25 -10.55 -2.66
N GLY A 25 -2.58 -11.83 -2.42
CA GLY A 25 -2.00 -12.96 -3.15
C GLY A 25 -0.62 -13.35 -2.61
N THR A 26 0.24 -13.89 -3.48
CA THR A 26 1.57 -14.38 -3.06
C THR A 26 2.68 -13.88 -3.97
N ARG A 27 3.83 -13.60 -3.36
CA ARG A 27 5.10 -13.31 -4.05
C ARG A 27 5.97 -14.57 -4.23
N VAL A 28 5.63 -15.67 -3.56
CA VAL A 28 6.47 -16.87 -3.52
C VAL A 28 6.44 -17.56 -4.89
N ASN A 29 7.62 -17.85 -5.45
CA ASN A 29 7.79 -18.48 -6.77
C ASN A 29 7.09 -17.73 -7.91
N ASN A 30 6.91 -16.42 -7.77
CA ASN A 30 6.30 -15.57 -8.77
C ASN A 30 7.32 -14.54 -9.28
N LEU A 31 7.18 -14.17 -10.56
CA LEU A 31 8.02 -13.20 -11.23
C LEU A 31 7.49 -11.78 -10.98
N LEU A 32 8.36 -10.86 -10.56
CA LEU A 32 8.06 -9.44 -10.48
C LEU A 32 7.95 -8.85 -11.89
N ILE A 33 6.80 -8.26 -12.23
CA ILE A 33 6.51 -7.73 -13.57
C ILE A 33 6.29 -6.22 -13.64
N SER A 34 6.01 -5.59 -12.50
CA SER A 34 5.87 -4.14 -12.39
C SER A 34 6.39 -3.66 -11.06
N THR A 35 7.03 -2.50 -11.07
CA THR A 35 7.50 -1.78 -9.88
C THR A 35 7.29 -0.31 -10.13
N GLU A 36 6.31 0.27 -9.45
CA GLU A 36 5.91 1.67 -9.65
C GLU A 36 5.82 2.40 -8.31
N LYS A 37 6.25 3.65 -8.28
CA LYS A 37 6.15 4.49 -7.09
C LYS A 37 5.02 5.51 -7.24
N VAL A 38 4.00 5.39 -6.41
CA VAL A 38 2.85 6.30 -6.39
C VAL A 38 3.13 7.41 -5.37
N VAL A 39 3.55 8.58 -5.85
CA VAL A 39 3.93 9.72 -5.01
C VAL A 39 3.07 10.95 -5.30
N TYR A 40 2.41 11.46 -4.26
CA TYR A 40 1.69 12.73 -4.30
C TYR A 40 2.07 13.58 -3.10
N ARG A 41 2.38 14.86 -3.33
CA ARG A 41 2.72 15.80 -2.25
C ARG A 41 1.53 16.05 -1.32
N ALA A 42 1.80 16.39 -0.06
CA ALA A 42 0.78 16.86 0.86
C ALA A 42 0.08 18.15 0.36
N ILE A 43 -1.21 18.30 0.67
CA ILE A 43 -1.92 19.60 0.58
C ILE A 43 -2.60 19.83 1.93
N PRO A 44 -2.37 20.98 2.58
CA PRO A 44 -3.02 21.31 3.85
C PRO A 44 -4.54 21.14 3.80
N LEU A 45 -5.10 20.48 4.81
CA LEU A 45 -6.54 20.26 5.02
C LEU A 45 -7.26 19.41 3.95
N ILE A 46 -6.58 18.98 2.89
CA ILE A 46 -7.15 18.21 1.79
C ILE A 46 -6.61 16.78 1.83
N LYS A 47 -7.47 15.80 1.59
CA LYS A 47 -7.06 14.40 1.37
C LYS A 47 -6.64 14.19 -0.07
N ARG A 48 -5.65 13.33 -0.29
CA ARG A 48 -5.38 12.78 -1.62
C ARG A 48 -6.28 11.60 -1.86
N ASP A 49 -6.79 11.54 -3.07
CA ASP A 49 -7.69 10.51 -3.57
C ASP A 49 -7.28 10.26 -5.03
N LYS A 50 -6.64 9.12 -5.28
CA LYS A 50 -5.95 8.83 -6.54
C LYS A 50 -6.00 7.35 -6.88
N ASP A 51 -6.26 7.06 -8.15
CA ASP A 51 -6.20 5.72 -8.69
C ASP A 51 -4.89 5.46 -9.42
N TYR A 52 -4.36 4.26 -9.26
CA TYR A 52 -3.28 3.68 -10.05
C TYR A 52 -3.82 2.48 -10.81
N THR A 53 -3.67 2.48 -12.13
CA THR A 53 -4.08 1.35 -12.97
C THR A 53 -2.86 0.71 -13.61
N PHE A 54 -2.76 -0.60 -13.48
CA PHE A 54 -1.80 -1.43 -14.19
C PHE A 54 -2.54 -2.37 -15.15
N ASN A 55 -2.02 -2.50 -16.37
CA ASN A 55 -2.49 -3.46 -17.36
C ASN A 55 -1.26 -4.17 -17.96
N ASP A 56 -1.19 -5.50 -17.85
CA ASP A 56 -0.05 -6.23 -18.39
C ASP A 56 -0.15 -6.35 -19.91
N PRO A 57 0.81 -5.79 -20.68
CA PRO A 57 0.77 -5.88 -22.14
C PRO A 57 0.90 -7.32 -22.66
N LYS A 58 1.48 -8.22 -21.85
CA LYS A 58 1.63 -9.64 -22.19
C LYS A 58 0.45 -10.51 -21.73
N GLN A 59 -0.61 -9.89 -21.19
CA GLN A 59 -1.81 -10.58 -20.70
C GLN A 59 -1.51 -11.73 -19.70
N ARG A 60 -0.47 -11.57 -18.88
CA ARG A 60 -0.11 -12.56 -17.86
C ARG A 60 -0.99 -12.36 -16.63
N ILE A 61 -1.34 -13.47 -16.00
CA ILE A 61 -2.22 -13.48 -14.83
C ILE A 61 -1.48 -12.95 -13.60
N ILE A 62 -2.06 -11.97 -12.93
CA ILE A 62 -1.55 -11.43 -11.68
C ILE A 62 -1.74 -12.45 -10.56
N LYS A 63 -0.67 -12.72 -9.81
CA LYS A 63 -0.62 -13.68 -8.69
C LYS A 63 -0.30 -13.04 -7.35
N GLY A 64 0.26 -11.84 -7.35
CA GLY A 64 0.54 -11.09 -6.13
C GLY A 64 0.58 -9.59 -6.41
N ILE A 65 0.07 -8.82 -5.46
CA ILE A 65 0.09 -7.36 -5.46
C ILE A 65 0.56 -6.92 -4.08
N ILE A 66 1.54 -6.03 -4.04
CA ILE A 66 2.01 -5.38 -2.82
C ILE A 66 1.97 -3.88 -3.08
N ALA A 67 1.20 -3.12 -2.31
CA ALA A 67 1.33 -1.68 -2.23
C ALA A 67 1.83 -1.34 -0.82
N ARG A 68 3.12 -1.05 -0.72
CA ARG A 68 3.78 -0.73 0.56
C ARG A 68 3.79 0.77 0.79
N ASP A 69 3.34 1.21 1.96
CA ASP A 69 3.49 2.60 2.35
C ASP A 69 4.93 2.88 2.81
N LEU A 70 5.64 3.70 2.04
CA LEU A 70 7.01 4.09 2.33
C LEU A 70 7.10 5.24 3.33
N SER A 71 6.02 6.02 3.50
CA SER A 71 5.96 7.12 4.47
C SER A 71 5.48 6.67 5.85
N ARG A 72 5.04 5.42 6.00
CA ARG A 72 4.43 4.89 7.24
C ARG A 72 3.31 5.80 7.77
N SER A 73 2.46 6.21 6.84
CA SER A 73 1.29 7.04 7.12
C SER A 73 0.07 6.17 7.36
N ASP A 74 -1.03 6.83 7.74
CA ASP A 74 -2.35 6.20 7.87
C ASP A 74 -3.14 6.15 6.56
N ALA A 75 -2.47 6.44 5.44
CA ALA A 75 -3.03 6.30 4.10
C ALA A 75 -3.51 4.85 3.84
N ARG A 76 -4.45 4.68 2.92
CA ARG A 76 -5.06 3.40 2.60
C ARG A 76 -4.91 3.10 1.12
N ALA A 77 -4.64 1.84 0.81
CA ALA A 77 -4.62 1.31 -0.54
C ALA A 77 -5.66 0.18 -0.65
N THR A 78 -6.51 0.24 -1.67
CA THR A 78 -7.60 -0.73 -1.89
C THR A 78 -7.66 -1.12 -3.35
N VAL A 79 -7.75 -2.41 -3.66
CA VAL A 79 -8.02 -2.86 -5.04
C VAL A 79 -9.49 -2.61 -5.36
N THR A 80 -9.77 -1.82 -6.40
CA THR A 80 -11.14 -1.44 -6.81
C THR A 80 -11.60 -2.14 -8.09
N GLN A 81 -10.66 -2.58 -8.94
CA GLN A 81 -10.97 -3.29 -10.18
C GLN A 81 -9.86 -4.28 -10.53
N GLY A 82 -10.22 -5.40 -11.18
CA GLY A 82 -9.27 -6.44 -11.58
C GLY A 82 -8.65 -7.13 -10.37
N GLY A 83 -7.32 -7.29 -10.37
CA GLY A 83 -6.57 -7.84 -9.24
C GLY A 83 -6.06 -9.26 -9.50
N LEU A 84 -6.07 -10.10 -8.45
CA LEU A 84 -5.61 -11.48 -8.59
C LEU A 84 -6.44 -12.26 -9.59
N GLY A 85 -5.80 -13.07 -10.42
CA GLY A 85 -6.50 -13.85 -11.44
C GLY A 85 -6.87 -13.04 -12.70
N ALA A 86 -6.73 -11.71 -12.69
CA ALA A 86 -6.89 -10.85 -13.84
C ALA A 86 -5.53 -10.48 -14.47
N THR A 87 -5.57 -9.82 -15.62
CA THR A 87 -4.39 -9.26 -16.32
C THR A 87 -4.18 -7.77 -16.04
N ASN A 88 -5.13 -7.15 -15.34
CA ASN A 88 -5.10 -5.76 -14.94
C ASN A 88 -5.48 -5.59 -13.45
N VAL A 89 -5.11 -4.46 -12.87
CA VAL A 89 -5.52 -4.07 -11.52
C VAL A 89 -5.61 -2.56 -11.42
N THR A 90 -6.67 -2.07 -10.78
CA THR A 90 -6.78 -0.68 -10.33
C THR A 90 -6.71 -0.67 -8.81
N ILE A 91 -5.79 0.13 -8.28
CA ILE A 91 -5.57 0.35 -6.85
C ILE A 91 -5.93 1.79 -6.55
N HIS A 92 -6.90 1.98 -5.68
CA HIS A 92 -7.30 3.26 -5.15
C HIS A 92 -6.48 3.60 -3.90
N PHE A 93 -5.90 4.79 -3.89
CA PHE A 93 -5.11 5.32 -2.78
C PHE A 93 -5.79 6.54 -2.17
N GLN A 94 -5.93 6.53 -0.85
CA GLN A 94 -6.48 7.64 -0.09
C GLN A 94 -5.55 8.03 1.05
N SER A 95 -5.15 9.31 1.13
CA SER A 95 -4.35 9.84 2.24
C SER A 95 -5.20 10.42 3.37
N GLU A 96 -4.56 10.67 4.50
CA GLU A 96 -5.11 11.54 5.53
C GLU A 96 -5.12 13.02 5.11
N ARG A 97 -5.90 13.84 5.80
CA ARG A 97 -5.97 15.28 5.50
C ARG A 97 -4.61 15.91 5.81
N GLY A 98 -4.09 16.71 4.88
CA GLY A 98 -2.79 17.35 5.11
C GLY A 98 -1.59 16.45 4.79
N GLU A 99 -1.81 15.17 4.47
CA GLU A 99 -0.75 14.21 4.18
C GLU A 99 -0.62 13.90 2.69
N GLY A 100 0.58 13.48 2.29
CA GLY A 100 0.87 13.00 0.94
C GLY A 100 0.52 11.52 0.74
N LEU A 101 0.87 11.01 -0.44
CA LEU A 101 0.92 9.57 -0.71
C LEU A 101 2.35 9.21 -1.11
N ASN A 102 2.82 8.05 -0.67
CA ASN A 102 4.14 7.54 -1.01
C ASN A 102 4.14 6.01 -0.94
N TYR A 103 3.60 5.37 -1.98
CA TYR A 103 3.50 3.92 -2.05
C TYR A 103 4.49 3.33 -3.05
N LEU A 104 5.03 2.16 -2.74
CA LEU A 104 5.71 1.29 -3.69
C LEU A 104 4.77 0.15 -4.08
N VAL A 105 4.34 0.14 -5.34
CA VAL A 105 3.48 -0.88 -5.91
C VAL A 105 4.33 -1.91 -6.64
N LEU A 106 4.20 -3.18 -6.24
CA LEU A 106 4.86 -4.33 -6.82
C LEU A 106 3.80 -5.31 -7.30
N ILE A 107 3.91 -5.74 -8.56
CA ILE A 107 2.96 -6.69 -9.16
C ILE A 107 3.72 -7.92 -9.64
N PHE A 108 3.20 -9.08 -9.28
CA PHE A 108 3.81 -10.38 -9.52
C PHE A 108 2.92 -11.24 -10.40
N THR A 109 3.52 -12.01 -11.31
CA THR A 109 2.85 -13.04 -12.12
C THR A 109 3.47 -14.42 -11.86
N LYS A 110 2.84 -15.47 -12.37
CA LYS A 110 3.37 -16.84 -12.26
C LYS A 110 4.74 -16.91 -12.94
N ASN A 111 5.73 -17.48 -12.26
CA ASN A 111 6.98 -17.87 -12.90
C ASN A 111 6.72 -19.15 -13.71
N SER A 112 6.90 -19.07 -15.04
CA SER A 112 6.70 -20.22 -15.95
C SER A 112 7.93 -21.11 -15.98
#